data_AF-A0A1H1XCR0-F1
#
_entry.id   AF-A0A1H1XCR0-F1
#
_cell.length_a   1.000
_cell.length_b   1.000
_cell.length_c   1.000
_cell.angle_alpha   90.00
_cell.angle_beta   90.00
_cell.angle_gamma   90.00
#
_symmetry.space_group_name_H-M   'P 1'
#
loop_
_entity.id
_entity.type
_entity.pdbx_description
1 polymer ?
#
loop_
_entity_poly.entity_id
_entity_poly.type
_entity_poly.pdbx_seq_one_letter_code
_entity_poly.pdbx_strand_id
1 'polypeptide(L)'
;MKEMQIFGYFFGPKRDAVPELDELSGLRPDDAVLVGAFGGLGLKKGKWAVLGRFDNWDRADWAFPPLVRYEELTGQTYRVTYDDNDPGKVLHQEVVEPGAAEQGPRDGLMGHGFVELKLTKLLD
;
A
#
# COMPACT_ATOMS: atom_id res chain seq x y z
N MET A 1 -9.78 11.96 -16.44
CA MET A 1 -9.84 10.50 -16.18
C MET A 1 -9.35 10.29 -14.75
N LYS A 2 -10.15 9.71 -13.86
CA LYS A 2 -9.70 9.40 -12.49
C LYS A 2 -8.61 8.33 -12.62
N GLU A 3 -7.41 8.61 -12.12
CA GLU A 3 -6.32 7.63 -12.12
C GLU A 3 -6.73 6.45 -11.23
N MET A 4 -6.48 5.22 -11.67
CA MET A 4 -6.81 4.03 -10.89
C MET A 4 -5.92 4.00 -9.65
N GLN A 5 -6.51 4.33 -8.51
CA GLN A 5 -5.88 4.21 -7.20
C GLN A 5 -5.95 2.74 -6.78
N ILE A 6 -4.79 2.18 -6.48
CA ILE A 6 -4.64 0.80 -6.01
C ILE A 6 -4.00 0.88 -4.63
N PHE A 7 -4.37 -0.04 -3.75
CA PHE A 7 -3.72 -0.22 -2.46
C PHE A 7 -2.88 -1.48 -2.49
N GLY A 8 -1.68 -1.43 -1.91
CA GLY A 8 -0.74 -2.54 -1.96
C GLY A 8 0.01 -2.76 -0.65
N TYR A 9 0.26 -4.04 -0.40
CA TYR A 9 1.22 -4.55 0.57
C TYR A 9 2.43 -5.05 -0.20
N PHE A 10 3.61 -4.58 0.19
CA PHE A 10 4.85 -4.89 -0.48
C PHE A 10 5.78 -5.64 0.46
N PHE A 11 6.42 -6.67 -0.06
CA PHE A 11 7.09 -7.70 0.73
C PHE A 11 8.56 -7.82 0.37
N GLY A 12 9.37 -8.16 1.38
CA GLY A 12 10.72 -8.68 1.21
C GLY A 12 10.78 -10.21 1.21
N PRO A 13 11.99 -10.78 1.21
CA PRO A 13 13.24 -10.11 0.85
C PRO A 13 13.27 -9.74 -0.63
N LYS A 14 14.30 -9.00 -1.06
CA LYS A 14 14.60 -8.82 -2.48
C LYS A 14 14.78 -10.19 -3.15
N ARG A 15 14.19 -10.36 -4.33
CA ARG A 15 14.29 -11.60 -5.11
C ARG A 15 15.01 -11.33 -6.42
N ASP A 16 15.92 -12.22 -6.81
CA ASP A 16 16.69 -12.11 -8.05
C ASP A 16 15.88 -12.52 -9.29
N ALA A 17 14.79 -13.25 -9.08
CA ALA A 17 13.86 -13.69 -10.11
C ALA A 17 12.42 -13.44 -9.67
N VAL A 18 11.51 -13.40 -10.65
CA VAL A 18 10.08 -13.35 -10.41
C VAL A 18 9.65 -14.69 -9.80
N PRO A 19 9.07 -14.70 -8.58
CA PRO A 19 8.64 -15.94 -7.94
C PRO A 19 7.38 -16.50 -8.61
N GLU A 20 7.14 -17.79 -8.42
CA GLU A 20 5.86 -18.43 -8.73
C GLU A 20 4.81 -18.00 -7.70
N LEU A 21 3.53 -18.06 -8.10
CA LEU A 21 2.43 -17.60 -7.24
C LEU A 21 2.36 -18.40 -5.92
N ASP A 22 2.56 -19.72 -5.97
CA ASP A 22 2.46 -20.60 -4.80
C ASP A 22 3.51 -20.31 -3.73
N GLU A 23 4.68 -19.79 -4.12
CA GLU A 23 5.76 -19.38 -3.21
C GLU A 23 5.34 -18.20 -2.32
N LEU A 24 4.29 -17.48 -2.70
CA LEU A 24 3.80 -16.29 -2.02
C LEU A 24 2.59 -16.56 -1.12
N SER A 25 2.10 -17.81 -1.07
CA SER A 25 0.87 -18.21 -0.36
C SER A 25 0.90 -18.00 1.16
N GLY A 26 2.09 -17.89 1.75
CA GLY A 26 2.28 -17.71 3.19
C GLY A 26 2.34 -16.25 3.67
N LEU A 27 2.34 -15.27 2.76
CA LEU A 27 2.49 -13.86 3.13
C LEU A 27 1.25 -13.32 3.87
N ARG A 28 1.47 -12.50 4.90
CA ARG A 28 0.41 -11.82 5.65
C ARG A 28 0.63 -10.30 5.63
N PRO A 29 -0.42 -9.48 5.83
CA PRO A 29 -0.27 -8.02 5.90
C PRO A 29 0.84 -7.53 6.84
N ASP A 30 1.00 -8.18 8.00
CA ASP A 30 1.98 -7.83 9.03
C ASP A 30 3.43 -8.10 8.58
N ASP A 31 3.66 -8.92 7.56
CA ASP A 31 4.98 -9.19 6.98
C ASP A 31 5.40 -8.10 5.97
N ALA A 32 4.51 -7.14 5.66
CA ALA A 32 4.77 -6.12 4.66
C ALA A 32 5.80 -5.09 5.15
N VAL A 33 6.81 -4.86 4.32
CA VAL A 33 7.84 -3.83 4.59
C VAL A 33 7.40 -2.43 4.18
N LEU A 34 6.38 -2.36 3.32
CA LEU A 34 5.76 -1.11 2.86
C LEU A 34 4.29 -1.39 2.58
N VAL A 35 3.43 -0.47 3.01
CA VAL A 35 1.99 -0.52 2.80
C VAL A 35 1.54 0.86 2.35
N GLY A 36 0.70 0.95 1.31
CA GLY A 36 0.19 2.24 0.86
C GLY A 36 -0.50 2.25 -0.50
N ALA A 37 -1.09 3.40 -0.82
CA ALA A 37 -1.74 3.62 -2.10
C ALA A 37 -0.74 3.99 -3.20
N PHE A 38 -0.99 3.52 -4.42
CA PHE A 38 -0.18 3.80 -5.59
C PHE A 38 -1.00 3.86 -6.88
N GLY A 39 -0.47 4.54 -7.90
CA GLY A 39 -1.06 4.60 -9.22
C GLY A 39 -0.79 3.34 -10.05
N GLY A 40 -1.82 2.79 -10.69
CA GLY A 40 -1.75 1.54 -11.46
C GLY A 40 -0.95 1.57 -12.78
N LEU A 41 -0.16 2.61 -13.05
CA LEU A 41 0.54 2.77 -14.34
C LEU A 41 1.61 1.69 -14.59
N GLY A 42 2.30 1.23 -13.54
CA GLY A 42 3.30 0.14 -13.63
C GLY A 42 2.66 -1.16 -14.11
N LEU A 43 1.51 -1.50 -13.55
CA LEU A 43 0.69 -2.66 -13.95
C LEU A 43 0.16 -2.49 -15.38
N LYS A 44 -0.43 -1.32 -15.70
CA LYS A 44 -1.00 -1.06 -17.03
C LYS A 44 0.05 -1.13 -18.15
N LYS A 45 1.29 -0.73 -17.87
CA LYS A 45 2.41 -0.77 -18.82
C LYS A 45 3.15 -2.12 -18.84
N GLY A 46 2.73 -3.09 -18.03
CA GLY A 46 3.39 -4.40 -17.94
C GLY A 46 4.79 -4.35 -17.32
N LYS A 47 5.13 -3.27 -16.60
CA LYS A 47 6.40 -3.18 -15.87
C LYS A 47 6.42 -4.08 -14.64
N TRP A 48 5.25 -4.27 -14.03
CA TRP A 48 5.06 -5.16 -12.89
C TRP A 48 4.32 -6.39 -13.39
N ALA A 49 4.95 -7.56 -13.25
CA ALA A 49 4.36 -8.83 -13.64
C ALA A 49 3.16 -9.15 -12.73
N VAL A 50 2.04 -9.54 -13.32
CA VAL A 50 0.87 -10.03 -12.60
C VAL A 50 0.91 -11.55 -12.61
N LEU A 51 1.18 -12.15 -11.44
CA LEU A 51 1.34 -13.60 -11.30
C LEU A 51 0.02 -14.37 -11.33
N GLY A 52 -1.07 -13.75 -10.89
CA GLY A 52 -2.38 -14.37 -10.86
C GLY A 52 -3.22 -13.90 -9.68
N ARG A 53 -4.10 -14.79 -9.20
CA ARG A 53 -4.95 -14.61 -8.02
C ARG A 53 -4.82 -15.86 -7.16
N PHE A 54 -4.76 -15.69 -5.84
CA PHE A 54 -4.85 -16.84 -4.94
C PHE A 54 -6.30 -17.32 -4.87
N ASP A 55 -6.50 -18.62 -4.98
CA ASP A 55 -7.84 -19.23 -4.93
C ASP A 55 -8.52 -19.06 -3.56
N ASN A 56 -7.72 -19.03 -2.49
CA ASN A 56 -8.19 -18.88 -1.11
C ASN A 56 -7.97 -17.47 -0.54
N TRP A 57 -7.90 -16.45 -1.40
CA TRP A 57 -7.76 -15.07 -0.92
C TRP A 57 -9.05 -14.60 -0.24
N ASP A 58 -8.95 -14.20 1.02
CA ASP A 58 -10.02 -13.53 1.76
C ASP A 58 -9.70 -12.04 1.94
N ARG A 59 -10.64 -11.17 1.60
CA ARG A 59 -10.51 -9.73 1.80
C ARG A 59 -10.38 -9.36 3.28
N ALA A 60 -11.05 -10.09 4.16
CA ALA A 60 -11.03 -9.82 5.60
C ALA A 60 -9.62 -9.98 6.20
N ASP A 61 -8.83 -10.90 5.64
CA ASP A 61 -7.42 -11.11 6.03
C ASP A 61 -6.48 -10.01 5.50
N TRP A 62 -6.98 -9.14 4.61
CA TRP A 62 -6.20 -8.09 3.92
C TRP A 62 -6.93 -6.74 3.97
N ALA A 63 -7.48 -6.40 5.14
CA ALA A 63 -8.28 -5.19 5.36
C ALA A 63 -7.47 -3.90 5.14
N PHE A 64 -8.10 -2.88 4.55
CA PHE A 64 -7.44 -1.59 4.29
C PHE A 64 -7.20 -0.88 5.64
N PRO A 65 -5.94 -0.71 6.10
CA PRO A 65 -5.66 -0.08 7.38
C PRO A 65 -5.88 1.43 7.29
N PRO A 66 -6.21 2.10 8.41
CA PRO A 66 -6.21 3.55 8.44
C PRO A 66 -4.84 4.11 8.04
N LEU A 67 -4.83 5.13 7.18
CA LEU A 67 -3.61 5.81 6.75
C LEU A 67 -3.39 7.07 7.56
N VAL A 68 -2.14 7.50 7.64
CA VAL A 68 -1.76 8.68 8.40
C VAL A 68 -1.27 9.79 7.48
N ARG A 69 -1.93 10.95 7.52
CA ARG A 69 -1.61 12.12 6.70
C ARG A 69 -1.14 13.26 7.58
N TYR A 70 0.05 13.78 7.30
CA TYR A 70 0.53 15.05 7.89
C TYR A 70 0.22 16.20 6.93
N GLU A 71 -0.42 17.26 7.44
CA GLU A 71 -0.75 18.46 6.69
C GLU A 71 0.20 19.60 7.07
N GLU A 72 1.15 19.89 6.20
CA GLU A 72 2.22 20.88 6.42
C GLU A 72 1.71 22.29 6.76
N LEU A 73 0.58 22.71 6.17
CA LEU A 73 0.05 24.07 6.32
C LEU A 73 -0.51 24.32 7.73
N THR A 74 -1.11 23.31 8.34
CA THR A 74 -1.76 23.40 9.65
C THR A 74 -0.92 22.77 10.76
N GLY A 75 0.07 21.96 10.39
CA GLY A 75 0.83 21.12 11.32
C GLY A 75 0.00 19.97 11.90
N GLN A 76 -1.19 19.71 11.36
CA GLN A 76 -2.10 18.69 11.88
C GLN A 76 -1.78 17.32 11.29
N THR A 77 -1.97 16.29 12.11
CA THR A 77 -1.93 14.90 11.67
C THR A 77 -3.34 14.34 11.65
N TYR A 78 -3.68 13.63 10.58
CA TYR A 78 -4.97 12.97 10.41
C TYR A 78 -4.79 11.47 10.31
N ARG A 79 -5.68 10.73 10.96
CA ARG A 79 -5.94 9.32 10.64
C ARG A 79 -7.12 9.25 9.69
N VAL A 80 -6.95 8.56 8.57
CA VAL A 80 -7.92 8.51 7.46
C VAL A 80 -8.30 7.07 7.21
N THR A 81 -9.59 6.78 7.32
CA THR A 81 -10.16 5.45 7.06
C THR A 81 -10.83 5.46 5.70
N TYR A 82 -10.50 4.47 4.87
CA TYR A 82 -11.03 4.30 3.52
C TYR A 82 -12.03 3.16 3.45
N ASP A 83 -12.83 3.15 2.38
CA ASP A 83 -13.71 2.03 2.05
C ASP A 83 -12.85 0.85 1.56
N ASP A 84 -13.01 -0.32 2.18
CA ASP A 84 -12.26 -1.52 1.78
C ASP A 84 -12.45 -1.87 0.30
N ASN A 85 -13.61 -1.53 -0.29
CA ASN A 85 -13.93 -1.87 -1.68
C ASN A 85 -13.60 -0.74 -2.67
N ASP A 86 -13.40 0.49 -2.20
CA ASP A 86 -12.99 1.62 -3.02
C ASP A 86 -11.86 2.40 -2.31
N PRO A 87 -10.59 2.14 -2.66
CA PRO A 87 -9.45 2.80 -2.02
C PRO A 87 -9.42 4.32 -2.24
N GLY A 88 -10.24 4.84 -3.17
CA GLY A 88 -10.40 6.28 -3.41
C GLY A 88 -11.56 6.92 -2.64
N LYS A 89 -12.28 6.17 -1.81
CA LYS A 89 -13.41 6.66 -1.01
C LYS A 89 -13.03 6.74 0.46
N VAL A 90 -12.96 7.95 0.99
CA VAL A 90 -12.77 8.21 2.42
C VAL A 90 -14.09 7.97 3.16
N LEU A 91 -14.07 7.15 4.21
CA LEU A 91 -15.20 6.92 5.10
C LEU A 91 -15.19 7.85 6.30
N HIS A 92 -14.01 8.05 6.90
CA HIS A 92 -13.84 8.84 8.12
C HIS A 92 -12.44 9.46 8.16
N GLN A 93 -12.34 10.64 8.76
CA GLN A 93 -11.05 11.23 9.10
C GLN A 93 -11.14 11.94 10.45
N GLU A 94 -10.06 11.86 11.23
CA GLU A 94 -9.96 12.48 12.54
C GLU A 94 -8.57 13.06 12.76
N VAL A 95 -8.51 14.18 13.48
CA VAL A 95 -7.24 14.75 13.94
C VAL A 95 -6.70 13.87 15.04
N VAL A 96 -5.41 13.53 14.95
CA VAL A 96 -4.70 12.74 15.96
C VAL A 96 -3.53 13.54 16.51
N GLU A 97 -3.17 13.24 17.76
CA GLU A 97 -2.06 13.90 18.44
C GLU A 97 -0.73 13.68 17.69
N PRO A 98 0.21 14.65 17.77
CA PRO A 98 1.57 14.48 17.25
C PRO A 98 2.22 13.18 17.76
N GLY A 99 2.93 12.47 16.88
CA GLY A 99 3.51 11.15 17.15
C GLY A 99 2.65 9.97 16.64
N ALA A 100 1.33 10.13 16.51
CA ALA A 100 0.51 9.17 15.77
C ALA A 100 0.85 9.15 14.27
N ALA A 101 1.43 10.26 13.76
CA ALA A 101 2.05 10.39 12.42
C ALA A 101 3.02 9.25 12.07
N GLU A 102 3.64 8.66 13.09
CA GLU A 102 4.63 7.60 12.99
C GLU A 102 4.00 6.20 13.12
N GLN A 103 2.73 6.14 13.55
CA GLN A 103 2.02 4.91 13.81
C GLN A 103 1.08 4.57 12.66
N GLY A 104 1.66 4.00 11.59
CA GLY A 104 0.91 3.40 10.49
C GLY A 104 1.43 3.77 9.10
N PRO A 105 0.83 3.18 8.05
CA PRO A 105 1.16 3.52 6.68
C PRO A 105 0.78 4.96 6.36
N ARG A 106 1.64 5.64 5.62
CA ARG A 106 1.42 7.04 5.22
C ARG A 106 0.32 7.14 4.18
N ASP A 107 -0.55 8.12 4.35
CA ASP A 107 -1.51 8.54 3.35
C ASP A 107 -0.80 9.34 2.24
N GLY A 108 -1.27 9.14 1.01
CA GLY A 108 -0.67 9.69 -0.20
C GLY A 108 -0.65 8.68 -1.34
N LEU A 109 -0.66 9.19 -2.56
CA LEU A 109 -0.62 8.36 -3.77
C LEU A 109 0.82 8.28 -4.30
N MET A 110 1.43 7.10 -4.20
CA MET A 110 2.76 6.86 -4.74
C MET A 110 2.73 6.57 -6.24
N GLY A 111 3.71 7.10 -6.99
CA GLY A 111 3.97 6.63 -8.34
C GLY A 111 4.71 5.28 -8.33
N HIS A 112 4.46 4.40 -9.31
CA HIS A 112 5.12 3.08 -9.39
C HIS A 112 6.66 3.15 -9.26
N GLY A 113 7.32 4.11 -9.94
CA GLY A 113 8.78 4.28 -9.83
C GLY A 113 9.23 4.77 -8.45
N PHE A 114 8.38 5.50 -7.72
CA PHE A 114 8.67 5.87 -6.34
C PHE A 114 8.55 4.66 -5.39
N VAL A 115 7.57 3.78 -5.63
CA VAL A 115 7.45 2.51 -4.90
C VAL A 115 8.70 1.66 -5.12
N GLU A 116 9.16 1.50 -6.37
CA GLU A 116 10.40 0.79 -6.70
C GLU A 116 11.60 1.35 -5.92
N LEU A 117 11.80 2.68 -5.95
CA LEU A 117 12.88 3.35 -5.20
C LEU A 117 12.79 3.14 -3.69
N LYS A 118 11.57 3.14 -3.13
CA LYS A 118 11.35 2.88 -1.71
C LYS A 118 11.70 1.44 -1.34
N LEU A 119 11.26 0.47 -2.15
CA LEU A 119 11.56 -0.94 -1.91
C LEU A 119 13.05 -1.25 -2.05
N THR A 120 13.75 -0.66 -3.02
CA THR A 120 15.22 -0.78 -3.12
C THR A 120 15.89 -0.39 -1.80
N LYS A 121 15.49 0.74 -1.20
CA LYS A 121 16.06 1.20 0.07
C LYS A 121 15.68 0.35 1.29
N LEU A 122 14.54 -0.31 1.25
CA LEU A 122 14.03 -1.13 2.37
C LEU A 122 14.57 -2.57 2.34
N LEU A 123 15.03 -3.04 1.17
CA LEU A 123 15.40 -4.43 0.93
C LEU A 123 16.90 -4.63 0.62
N ASP A 124 17.65 -3.55 0.44
CA ASP A 124 19.12 -3.54 0.36
C ASP A 124 19.73 -3.33 1.75
#